data_AF-A0A1Q9RBD7-F1
#
_entry.id   AF-A0A1Q9RBD7-F1
#
_cell.length_a   1.000
_cell.length_b   1.000
_cell.length_c   1.000
_cell.angle_alpha   90.00
_cell.angle_beta   90.00
_cell.angle_gamma   90.00
#
_symmetry.space_group_name_H-M   'P 1'
#
loop_
_entity.id
_entity.type
_entity.pdbx_description
1 polymer ?
#
loop_
_entity_poly.entity_id
_entity_poly.type
_entity_poly.pdbx_seq_one_letter_code
_entity_poly.pdbx_strand_id
1 'polypeptide(L)'
;MSENEKPLKWLRKQDGEWEWAADYLRHRLDAEYMRRLKGDAFTRFATYENVVAAIRQIQEDRLDLIIRLQGAIRQRRYRSDSNGRKPRTFSLSKQTLTKLSSIAKRHDTDETAVITALIEREGLAAEAERDYKKLLKESVAREQKNAAQTVATMTAQRDEALKYAERYLRLLVQWELMWPDETPPTASDEDVSKLVESKMKDLKDKLAYIAFRDAVTTDRGHDER
;
A
#
# COMPACT_ATOMS: atom_id res chain seq x y z
N MET A 1 1.39 63.16 4.21
CA MET A 1 1.15 61.78 4.69
C MET A 1 1.42 61.79 6.18
N SER A 2 0.35 61.89 6.96
CA SER A 2 0.44 61.99 8.42
C SER A 2 0.96 60.67 8.99
N GLU A 3 1.67 60.70 10.11
CA GLU A 3 2.26 59.51 10.74
C GLU A 3 1.23 58.40 11.03
N ASN A 4 -0.04 58.79 11.13
CA ASN A 4 -1.21 57.94 11.31
C ASN A 4 -1.64 57.12 10.06
N GLU A 5 -1.11 57.39 8.88
CA GLU A 5 -1.49 56.70 7.63
C GLU A 5 -0.52 55.56 7.24
N LYS A 6 0.62 55.42 7.93
CA LYS A 6 1.58 54.35 7.62
C LYS A 6 1.01 52.98 8.02
N PRO A 7 1.08 51.93 7.19
CA PRO A 7 0.61 50.60 7.54
C PRO A 7 1.40 50.00 8.72
N LEU A 8 0.74 49.21 9.56
CA LEU A 8 1.41 48.47 10.64
C LEU A 8 2.14 47.26 10.04
N LYS A 9 3.44 47.14 10.29
CA LYS A 9 4.28 46.04 9.74
C LYS A 9 3.77 44.63 10.08
N TRP A 10 3.00 44.50 11.15
CA TRP A 10 2.51 43.22 11.65
C TRP A 10 1.04 42.93 11.32
N LEU A 11 0.26 43.89 10.79
CA LEU A 11 -1.16 43.72 10.45
C LEU A 11 -1.36 43.77 8.94
N ARG A 12 -1.87 42.68 8.36
CA ARG A 12 -2.13 42.55 6.92
C ARG A 12 -3.47 43.19 6.55
N LYS A 13 -3.50 43.85 5.39
CA LYS A 13 -4.73 44.37 4.79
C LYS A 13 -5.57 43.29 4.08
N GLN A 14 -4.97 42.15 3.79
CA GLN A 14 -5.56 41.02 3.08
C GLN A 14 -6.19 39.99 4.06
N ASP A 15 -6.91 39.01 3.51
CA ASP A 15 -7.45 37.83 4.22
C ASP A 15 -8.39 38.12 5.41
N GLY A 16 -9.04 39.28 5.42
CA GLY A 16 -9.93 39.72 6.51
C GLY A 16 -9.21 39.80 7.86
N GLU A 17 -7.88 39.94 7.89
CA GLU A 17 -7.11 39.98 9.13
C GLU A 17 -7.38 41.24 9.95
N TRP A 18 -7.51 42.38 9.27
CA TRP A 18 -7.83 43.66 9.89
C TRP A 18 -9.28 43.72 10.40
N GLU A 19 -10.22 43.07 9.72
CA GLU A 19 -11.61 42.93 10.17
C GLU A 19 -11.67 42.12 11.46
N TRP A 20 -10.94 41.01 11.50
CA TRP A 20 -10.81 40.22 12.72
C TRP A 20 -10.15 40.99 13.87
N ALA A 21 -9.11 41.77 13.57
CA ALA A 21 -8.47 42.63 14.55
C ALA A 21 -9.45 43.69 15.09
N ALA A 22 -10.28 44.25 14.22
CA ALA A 22 -11.34 45.18 14.58
C ALA A 22 -12.35 44.54 15.53
N ASP A 23 -12.83 43.34 15.21
CA ASP A 23 -13.75 42.60 16.07
C ASP A 23 -13.10 42.23 17.40
N TYR A 24 -11.85 41.78 17.40
CA TYR A 24 -11.11 41.50 18.62
C TYR A 24 -11.05 42.72 19.54
N LEU A 25 -10.79 43.91 18.99
CA LEU A 25 -10.77 45.15 19.74
C LEU A 25 -12.17 45.54 20.26
N ARG A 26 -13.22 45.42 19.44
CA ARG A 26 -14.62 45.69 19.86
C ARG A 26 -15.04 44.86 21.08
N HIS A 27 -14.57 43.61 21.19
CA HIS A 27 -14.90 42.72 22.31
C HIS A 27 -14.07 42.99 23.57
N ARG A 28 -12.98 43.75 23.48
CA ARG A 28 -12.00 43.95 24.58
C ARG A 28 -11.91 45.39 25.08
N LEU A 29 -12.48 46.33 24.34
CA LEU A 29 -12.60 47.73 24.72
C LEU A 29 -13.98 47.96 25.33
N ASP A 30 -14.03 48.63 26.47
CA ASP A 30 -15.30 49.07 27.04
C ASP A 30 -15.90 50.25 26.24
N ALA A 31 -17.18 50.52 26.48
CA ALA A 31 -17.91 51.54 25.74
C ALA A 31 -17.38 52.96 25.99
N GLU A 32 -16.81 53.24 27.18
CA GLU A 32 -16.25 54.56 27.49
C GLU A 32 -14.94 54.80 26.75
N TYR A 33 -14.06 53.82 26.74
CA TYR A 33 -12.80 53.84 26.02
C TYR A 33 -13.05 53.91 24.51
N MET A 34 -14.03 53.14 23.99
CA MET A 34 -14.43 53.23 22.60
C MET A 34 -14.89 54.64 22.20
N ARG A 35 -15.58 55.39 23.07
CA ARG A 35 -15.99 56.79 22.77
C ARG A 35 -14.82 57.76 22.68
N ARG A 36 -13.68 57.47 23.33
CA ARG A 36 -12.47 58.30 23.29
C ARG A 36 -11.63 58.10 22.02
N LEU A 37 -11.86 57.01 21.30
CA LEU A 37 -11.18 56.76 20.02
C LEU A 37 -11.64 57.75 18.95
N LYS A 38 -10.69 58.21 18.13
CA LYS A 38 -10.99 59.10 17.00
C LYS A 38 -11.92 58.43 15.98
N GLY A 39 -12.88 59.19 15.49
CA GLY A 39 -13.88 58.75 14.51
C GLY A 39 -15.21 58.31 15.13
N ASP A 40 -16.26 58.27 14.32
CA ASP A 40 -17.61 57.90 14.75
C ASP A 40 -17.68 56.42 15.13
N ALA A 41 -18.66 56.09 15.98
CA ALA A 41 -18.91 54.70 16.42
C ALA A 41 -19.06 53.72 15.24
N PHE A 42 -19.61 54.20 14.13
CA PHE A 42 -19.84 53.42 12.91
C PHE A 42 -18.62 53.34 11.99
N THR A 43 -17.70 54.29 12.05
CA THR A 43 -16.59 54.40 11.08
C THR A 43 -15.24 53.99 11.66
N ARG A 44 -15.03 54.06 12.97
CA ARG A 44 -13.75 53.80 13.66
C ARG A 44 -13.08 52.44 13.41
N PHE A 45 -13.84 51.48 12.91
CA PHE A 45 -13.37 50.13 12.60
C PHE A 45 -13.86 49.64 11.23
N ALA A 46 -14.25 50.56 10.35
CA ALA A 46 -14.86 50.24 9.05
C ALA A 46 -13.82 49.96 7.94
N THR A 47 -12.59 50.45 8.11
CA THR A 47 -11.51 50.29 7.12
C THR A 47 -10.20 49.89 7.79
N TYR A 48 -9.28 49.32 7.01
CA TYR A 48 -7.93 48.99 7.47
C TYR A 48 -7.22 50.18 8.10
N GLU A 49 -7.33 51.35 7.45
CA GLU A 49 -6.71 52.59 7.88
C GLU A 49 -7.28 53.07 9.22
N ASN A 50 -8.59 52.93 9.43
CA ASN A 50 -9.24 53.27 10.69
C ASN A 50 -8.84 52.31 11.82
N VAL A 51 -8.69 51.02 11.52
CA VAL A 51 -8.18 50.02 12.47
C VAL A 51 -6.73 50.32 12.85
N VAL A 52 -5.87 50.67 11.89
CA VAL A 52 -4.48 51.06 12.15
C VAL A 52 -4.41 52.31 13.04
N ALA A 53 -5.22 53.33 12.74
CA ALA A 53 -5.28 54.54 13.55
C ALA A 53 -5.77 54.25 14.98
N ALA A 54 -6.82 53.45 15.13
CA ALA A 54 -7.33 53.02 16.43
C ALA A 54 -6.27 52.23 17.21
N ILE A 55 -5.56 51.30 16.57
CA ILE A 55 -4.48 50.53 17.20
C ILE A 55 -3.36 51.44 17.70
N ARG A 56 -2.94 52.44 16.92
CA ARG A 56 -1.92 53.42 17.37
C ARG A 56 -2.38 54.20 18.59
N GLN A 57 -3.63 54.68 18.57
CA GLN A 57 -4.20 55.40 19.71
C GLN A 57 -4.31 54.51 20.96
N ILE A 58 -4.73 53.25 20.80
CA ILE A 58 -4.78 52.28 21.90
C ILE A 58 -3.38 51.94 22.42
N GLN A 59 -2.38 51.93 21.54
CA GLN A 59 -1.00 51.62 21.92
C GLN A 59 -0.42 52.64 22.90
N GLU A 60 -0.87 53.90 22.86
CA GLU A 60 -0.46 54.96 23.78
C GLU A 60 -0.94 54.70 25.23
N ASP A 61 -2.16 54.18 25.41
CA ASP A 61 -2.74 53.95 26.75
C ASP A 61 -2.70 52.50 27.24
N ARG A 62 -2.81 51.52 26.32
CA ARG A 62 -3.01 50.08 26.61
C ARG A 62 -2.15 49.19 25.71
N LEU A 63 -0.83 49.33 25.85
CA LEU A 63 0.16 48.53 25.11
C LEU A 63 -0.02 47.01 25.32
N ASP A 64 -0.42 46.59 26.51
CA ASP A 64 -0.64 45.18 26.87
C ASP A 64 -1.73 44.51 26.00
N LEU A 65 -2.81 45.25 25.70
CA LEU A 65 -3.88 44.78 24.83
C LEU A 65 -3.38 44.59 23.40
N ILE A 66 -2.53 45.50 22.92
CA ILE A 66 -1.95 45.40 21.56
C ILE A 66 -0.97 44.23 21.48
N ILE A 67 -0.16 43.97 22.50
CA ILE A 67 0.71 42.77 22.56
C ILE A 67 -0.13 41.49 22.50
N ARG A 68 -1.25 41.42 23.24
CA ARG A 68 -2.17 40.28 23.20
C ARG A 68 -2.82 40.12 21.83
N LEU A 69 -3.24 41.22 21.19
CA LEU A 69 -3.78 41.23 19.83
C LEU A 69 -2.76 40.69 18.82
N GLN A 70 -1.51 41.15 18.87
CA GLN A 70 -0.42 40.65 18.03
C GLN A 70 -0.19 39.15 18.22
N GLY A 71 -0.18 38.68 19.47
CA GLY A 71 -0.07 37.24 19.79
C GLY A 71 -1.23 36.43 19.23
N ALA A 72 -2.46 36.94 19.36
CA ALA A 72 -3.65 36.29 18.83
C ALA A 72 -3.65 36.20 17.30
N ILE A 73 -3.20 37.26 16.60
CA ILE A 73 -3.03 37.24 15.14
C ILE A 73 -1.95 36.26 14.72
N ARG A 74 -0.81 36.22 15.41
CA ARG A 74 0.24 35.23 15.14
C ARG A 74 -0.29 33.80 15.28
N GLN A 75 -1.06 33.54 16.33
CA GLN A 75 -1.66 32.24 16.57
C GLN A 75 -2.74 31.89 15.53
N ARG A 76 -3.53 32.88 15.10
CA ARG A 76 -4.51 32.72 14.04
C ARG A 76 -3.82 32.36 12.73
N ARG A 77 -2.79 33.11 12.32
CA ARG A 77 -1.97 32.81 11.13
C ARG A 77 -1.40 31.41 11.18
N TYR A 78 -0.81 31.01 12.31
CA TYR A 78 -0.26 29.66 12.47
C TYR A 78 -1.32 28.54 12.28
N ARG A 79 -2.60 28.84 12.54
CA ARG A 79 -3.72 27.90 12.37
C ARG A 79 -4.38 27.99 11.00
N SER A 80 -4.35 29.15 10.34
CA SER A 80 -4.98 29.40 9.04
C SER A 80 -4.06 29.16 7.85
N ASP A 81 -2.76 29.43 8.01
CA ASP A 81 -1.76 29.19 6.97
C ASP A 81 -1.56 27.67 6.88
N SER A 82 -2.27 27.10 5.90
CA SER A 82 -2.34 25.69 5.58
C SER A 82 -0.99 25.13 5.11
N ASN A 83 -0.04 24.95 6.02
CA ASN A 83 1.21 24.24 5.77
C ASN A 83 1.01 22.70 5.70
N GLY A 84 -0.12 22.24 5.16
CA GLY A 84 -0.50 20.82 5.12
C GLY A 84 -0.74 20.15 6.48
N ARG A 85 -0.51 20.85 7.59
CA ARG A 85 -0.63 20.33 8.96
C ARG A 85 -2.00 20.66 9.55
N LYS A 86 -2.79 19.63 9.85
CA LYS A 86 -4.04 19.74 10.62
C LYS A 86 -3.75 19.34 12.07
N PRO A 87 -3.77 20.29 13.03
CA PRO A 87 -3.54 19.93 14.43
C PRO A 87 -4.65 19.00 14.92
N ARG A 88 -4.26 17.89 15.55
CA ARG A 88 -5.16 16.98 16.26
C ARG A 88 -4.74 16.92 17.72
N THR A 89 -5.70 16.91 18.61
CA THR A 89 -5.47 16.78 20.05
C THR A 89 -5.83 15.37 20.49
N PHE A 90 -4.90 14.69 21.14
CA PHE A 90 -5.10 13.37 21.74
C PHE A 90 -4.72 13.43 23.21
N SER A 91 -5.41 12.66 24.04
CA SER A 91 -5.02 12.43 25.42
C SER A 91 -4.31 11.09 25.54
N LEU A 92 -3.04 11.12 25.92
CA LEU A 92 -2.22 9.93 26.15
C LEU A 92 -1.92 9.77 27.64
N SER A 93 -1.65 8.54 28.07
CA SER A 93 -1.20 8.31 29.44
C SER A 93 0.14 9.02 29.70
N LYS A 94 0.41 9.39 30.96
CA LYS A 94 1.70 9.98 31.35
C LYS A 94 2.88 9.08 30.93
N GLN A 95 2.74 7.77 31.13
CA GLN A 95 3.76 6.79 30.76
C GLN A 95 4.04 6.81 29.24
N THR A 96 3.00 6.91 28.42
CA THR A 96 3.13 6.99 26.95
C THR A 96 3.87 8.26 26.54
N LEU A 97 3.50 9.42 27.10
CA LEU A 97 4.17 10.69 26.80
C LEU A 97 5.66 10.64 27.21
N THR A 98 5.99 10.12 28.39
CA THR A 98 7.38 9.98 28.83
C THR A 98 8.19 9.09 27.90
N LYS A 99 7.62 7.96 27.47
CA LYS A 99 8.28 7.06 26.51
C LYS A 99 8.47 7.73 25.15
N LEU A 100 7.44 8.38 24.63
CA LEU A 100 7.50 9.07 23.34
C LEU A 100 8.59 10.14 23.33
N SER A 101 8.64 10.96 24.39
CA SER A 101 9.68 11.98 24.58
C SER A 101 11.08 11.37 24.70
N SER A 102 11.23 10.24 25.41
CA SER A 102 12.51 9.53 25.52
C SER A 102 12.98 9.00 24.17
N ILE A 103 12.09 8.49 23.33
CA ILE A 103 12.41 7.97 22.00
C ILE A 103 12.81 9.13 21.09
N ALA A 104 12.02 10.20 21.07
CA ALA A 104 12.29 11.41 20.31
C ALA A 104 13.70 11.96 20.61
N LYS A 105 14.05 12.10 21.91
CA LYS A 105 15.39 12.51 22.34
C LYS A 105 16.49 11.56 21.90
N ARG A 106 16.28 10.25 22.01
CA ARG A 106 17.28 9.24 21.62
C ARG A 106 17.62 9.32 20.14
N HIS A 107 16.65 9.67 19.30
CA HIS A 107 16.81 9.74 17.85
C HIS A 107 17.03 11.16 17.33
N ASP A 108 17.16 12.15 18.20
CA ASP A 108 17.27 13.58 17.85
C ASP A 108 16.16 14.05 16.89
N THR A 109 14.93 13.59 17.15
CA THR A 109 13.74 13.95 16.38
C THR A 109 12.62 14.47 17.27
N ASP A 110 11.55 15.00 16.66
CA ASP A 110 10.34 15.38 17.39
C ASP A 110 9.38 14.21 17.57
N GLU A 111 8.49 14.33 18.56
CA GLU A 111 7.50 13.29 18.88
C GLU A 111 6.55 12.97 17.72
N THR A 112 6.29 13.94 16.84
CA THR A 112 5.44 13.73 15.65
C THR A 112 6.17 12.85 14.64
N ALA A 113 7.46 13.08 14.41
CA ALA A 113 8.29 12.26 13.54
C ALA A 113 8.39 10.81 14.04
N VAL A 114 8.49 10.61 15.36
CA VAL A 114 8.45 9.27 15.97
C VAL A 114 7.12 8.57 15.69
N ILE A 115 5.98 9.27 15.86
CA ILE A 115 4.66 8.71 15.55
C ILE A 115 4.55 8.37 14.06
N THR A 116 4.99 9.26 13.16
CA THR A 116 4.98 9.02 11.71
C THR A 116 5.77 7.77 11.36
N ALA A 117 6.99 7.63 11.86
CA ALA A 117 7.84 6.47 11.57
C ALA A 117 7.22 5.16 12.08
N LEU A 118 6.55 5.18 13.24
CA LEU A 118 5.82 4.01 13.75
C LEU A 118 4.65 3.64 12.84
N ILE A 119 3.87 4.62 12.37
CA ILE A 119 2.75 4.39 11.46
C ILE A 119 3.24 3.82 10.12
N GLU A 120 4.29 4.41 9.54
CA GLU A 120 4.88 3.96 8.28
C GLU A 120 5.40 2.52 8.39
N ARG A 121 6.11 2.21 9.48
CA ARG A 121 6.61 0.85 9.73
C ARG A 121 5.48 -0.18 9.83
N GLU A 122 4.41 0.13 10.54
CA GLU A 122 3.25 -0.76 10.64
C GLU A 122 2.53 -0.91 9.29
N GLY A 123 2.43 0.18 8.52
CA GLY A 123 1.89 0.15 7.15
C GLY A 123 2.69 -0.78 6.24
N LEU A 124 4.01 -0.61 6.22
CA LEU A 124 4.94 -1.44 5.43
C LEU A 124 4.90 -2.91 5.86
N ALA A 125 4.80 -3.19 7.16
CA ALA A 125 4.69 -4.56 7.67
C ALA A 125 3.38 -5.23 7.21
N ALA A 126 2.26 -4.50 7.24
CA ALA A 126 0.97 -5.01 6.77
C ALA A 126 0.94 -5.25 5.26
N GLU A 127 1.58 -4.38 4.47
CA GLU A 127 1.72 -4.57 3.01
C GLU A 127 2.60 -5.79 2.70
N ALA A 128 3.76 -5.91 3.36
CA ALA A 128 4.65 -7.06 3.19
C ALA A 128 3.97 -8.40 3.54
N GLU A 129 3.13 -8.43 4.60
CA GLU A 129 2.38 -9.63 4.95
C GLU A 129 1.33 -9.99 3.89
N ARG A 130 0.65 -8.99 3.30
CA ARG A 130 -0.31 -9.22 2.20
C ARG A 130 0.38 -9.75 0.96
N ASP A 131 1.51 -9.15 0.58
CA ASP A 131 2.28 -9.57 -0.59
C ASP A 131 2.83 -10.98 -0.42
N TYR A 132 3.36 -11.29 0.77
CA TYR A 132 3.81 -12.64 1.10
C TYR A 132 2.67 -13.67 0.99
N LYS A 133 1.48 -13.37 1.53
CA LYS A 133 0.30 -14.24 1.40
C LYS A 133 -0.12 -14.44 -0.06
N LYS A 134 -0.04 -13.40 -0.88
CA LYS A 134 -0.35 -13.48 -2.31
C LYS A 134 0.63 -14.39 -3.03
N LEU A 135 1.94 -14.16 -2.85
CA LEU A 135 3.00 -15.00 -3.43
C LEU A 135 2.88 -16.46 -2.99
N LEU A 136 2.61 -16.71 -1.71
CA LEU A 136 2.42 -18.06 -1.20
C LEU A 136 1.23 -18.75 -1.86
N LYS A 137 0.10 -18.04 -2.01
CA LYS A 137 -1.09 -18.58 -2.67
C LYS A 137 -0.83 -18.91 -4.14
N GLU A 138 -0.11 -18.04 -4.85
CA GLU A 138 0.28 -18.24 -6.24
C GLU A 138 1.24 -19.43 -6.39
N SER A 139 2.22 -19.56 -5.49
CA SER A 139 3.16 -20.68 -5.45
C SER A 139 2.44 -22.00 -5.22
N VAL A 140 1.56 -22.07 -4.22
CA VAL A 140 0.77 -23.27 -3.92
C VAL A 140 -0.15 -23.64 -5.09
N ALA A 141 -0.81 -22.65 -5.71
CA ALA A 141 -1.65 -22.91 -6.87
C ALA A 141 -0.84 -23.46 -8.06
N ARG A 142 0.38 -22.95 -8.28
CA ARG A 142 1.29 -23.44 -9.31
C ARG A 142 1.75 -24.86 -9.04
N GLU A 143 2.15 -25.17 -7.81
CA GLU A 143 2.53 -26.52 -7.42
C GLU A 143 1.38 -27.51 -7.56
N GLN A 144 0.17 -27.14 -7.14
CA GLN A 144 -1.02 -27.97 -7.31
C GLN A 144 -1.33 -28.22 -8.78
N LYS A 145 -1.23 -27.21 -9.63
CA LYS A 145 -1.42 -27.35 -11.08
C LYS A 145 -0.38 -28.29 -11.68
N ASN A 146 0.90 -28.13 -11.31
CA ASN A 146 1.99 -28.99 -11.78
C ASN A 146 1.78 -30.44 -11.33
N ALA A 147 1.44 -30.66 -10.05
CA ALA A 147 1.17 -31.99 -9.52
C ALA A 147 -0.02 -32.67 -10.23
N ALA A 148 -1.13 -31.94 -10.43
CA ALA A 148 -2.28 -32.44 -11.16
C ALA A 148 -1.91 -32.82 -12.60
N GLN A 149 -1.08 -32.02 -13.26
CA GLN A 149 -0.60 -32.30 -14.60
C GLN A 149 0.30 -33.56 -14.64
N THR A 150 1.23 -33.69 -13.70
CA THR A 150 2.07 -34.90 -13.60
C THR A 150 1.22 -36.15 -13.41
N VAL A 151 0.20 -36.10 -12.55
CA VAL A 151 -0.74 -37.21 -12.36
C VAL A 151 -1.48 -37.54 -13.65
N ALA A 152 -1.96 -36.53 -14.39
CA ALA A 152 -2.65 -36.74 -15.66
C ALA A 152 -1.75 -37.41 -16.71
N THR A 153 -0.51 -36.93 -16.89
CA THR A 153 0.44 -37.52 -17.84
C THR A 153 0.83 -38.95 -17.46
N MET A 154 1.11 -39.21 -16.18
CA MET A 154 1.44 -40.56 -15.72
C MET A 154 0.26 -41.53 -15.91
N THR A 155 -0.97 -41.05 -15.70
CA THR A 155 -2.19 -41.83 -15.95
C THR A 155 -2.31 -42.18 -17.43
N ALA A 156 -2.11 -41.21 -18.33
CA ALA A 156 -2.17 -41.42 -19.77
C ALA A 156 -1.10 -42.42 -20.26
N GLN A 157 0.13 -42.32 -19.76
CA GLN A 157 1.21 -43.26 -20.07
C GLN A 157 0.89 -44.68 -19.60
N ARG A 158 0.35 -44.83 -18.38
CA ARG A 158 -0.08 -46.11 -17.84
C ARG A 158 -1.17 -46.74 -18.70
N ASP A 159 -2.20 -45.96 -19.05
CA ASP A 159 -3.33 -46.45 -19.84
C ASP A 159 -2.89 -46.89 -21.23
N GLU A 160 -1.95 -46.16 -21.85
CA GLU A 160 -1.38 -46.58 -23.13
C GLU A 160 -0.54 -47.86 -22.99
N ALA A 161 0.31 -47.97 -21.96
CA ALA A 161 1.10 -49.17 -21.70
C ALA A 161 0.20 -50.41 -21.50
N LEU A 162 -0.91 -50.25 -20.77
CA LEU A 162 -1.90 -51.30 -20.56
C LEU A 162 -2.55 -51.77 -21.87
N LYS A 163 -2.88 -50.87 -22.80
CA LYS A 163 -3.41 -51.26 -24.13
C LYS A 163 -2.42 -52.10 -24.92
N TYR A 164 -1.13 -51.75 -24.89
CA TYR A 164 -0.10 -52.55 -25.56
C TYR A 164 0.08 -53.91 -24.89
N ALA A 165 0.12 -53.97 -23.56
CA ALA A 165 0.18 -55.22 -22.82
C ALA A 165 -1.01 -56.12 -23.16
N GLU A 166 -2.24 -55.58 -23.15
CA GLU A 166 -3.45 -56.30 -23.54
C GLU A 166 -3.37 -56.82 -24.98
N ARG A 167 -2.90 -55.99 -25.93
CA ARG A 167 -2.74 -56.40 -27.33
C ARG A 167 -1.78 -57.59 -27.47
N TYR A 168 -0.63 -57.56 -26.80
CA TYR A 168 0.33 -58.65 -26.88
C TYR A 168 -0.16 -59.91 -26.17
N LEU A 169 -0.83 -59.78 -25.02
CA LEU A 169 -1.48 -60.90 -24.35
C LEU A 169 -2.55 -61.55 -25.23
N ARG A 170 -3.38 -60.76 -25.92
CA ARG A 170 -4.37 -61.30 -26.87
C ARG A 170 -3.73 -62.09 -28.00
N LEU A 171 -2.63 -61.60 -28.56
CA LEU A 171 -1.90 -62.31 -29.63
C LEU A 171 -1.30 -63.62 -29.11
N LEU A 172 -0.75 -63.62 -27.89
CA LEU A 172 -0.21 -64.81 -27.25
C LEU A 172 -1.33 -65.85 -27.03
N VAL A 173 -2.45 -65.45 -26.43
CA VAL A 173 -3.59 -66.34 -26.18
C VAL A 173 -4.17 -66.87 -27.49
N GLN A 174 -4.26 -66.06 -28.55
CA GLN A 174 -4.69 -66.53 -29.87
C GLN A 174 -3.75 -67.60 -30.44
N TRP A 175 -2.44 -67.44 -30.24
CA TRP A 175 -1.47 -68.44 -30.64
C TRP A 175 -1.63 -69.73 -29.81
N GLU A 176 -1.70 -69.64 -28.48
CA GLU A 176 -1.89 -70.78 -27.58
C GLU A 176 -3.18 -71.57 -27.89
N LEU A 177 -4.26 -70.87 -28.28
CA LEU A 177 -5.53 -71.50 -28.67
C LEU A 177 -5.47 -72.20 -30.03
N MET A 178 -4.69 -71.69 -30.98
CA MET A 178 -4.55 -72.31 -32.31
C MET A 178 -3.66 -73.56 -32.28
N TRP A 179 -2.72 -73.62 -31.34
CA TRP A 179 -1.77 -74.73 -31.20
C TRP A 179 -1.67 -75.20 -29.74
N PRO A 180 -2.72 -75.86 -29.19
CA PRO A 180 -2.82 -76.18 -27.77
C PRO A 180 -1.80 -77.22 -27.28
N ASP A 181 -1.30 -78.07 -28.18
CA ASP A 181 -0.37 -79.17 -27.87
C ASP A 181 1.05 -78.95 -28.41
N GLU A 182 1.31 -77.81 -29.09
CA GLU A 182 2.65 -77.46 -29.56
C GLU A 182 3.34 -76.52 -28.57
N THR A 183 4.53 -76.89 -28.12
CA THR A 183 5.47 -75.91 -27.58
C THR A 183 6.00 -75.03 -28.72
N PRO A 184 6.10 -73.69 -28.54
CA PRO A 184 6.69 -72.83 -29.55
C PRO A 184 8.03 -73.40 -30.01
N PRO A 185 8.34 -73.39 -31.32
CA PRO A 185 9.64 -73.84 -31.81
C PRO A 185 10.73 -73.10 -31.03
N THR A 186 11.76 -73.83 -30.59
CA THR A 186 12.88 -73.23 -29.85
C THR A 186 13.58 -72.20 -30.73
N ALA A 187 13.18 -70.94 -30.60
CA ALA A 187 13.89 -69.82 -31.18
C ALA A 187 15.18 -69.62 -30.37
N SER A 188 16.24 -69.16 -31.03
CA SER A 188 17.44 -68.77 -30.28
C SER A 188 17.08 -67.60 -29.36
N ASP A 189 17.61 -67.61 -28.12
CA ASP A 189 17.42 -66.52 -27.17
C ASP A 189 17.85 -65.16 -27.76
N GLU A 190 18.78 -65.20 -28.72
CA GLU A 190 19.31 -64.04 -29.43
C GLU A 190 18.27 -63.42 -30.39
N ASP A 191 17.50 -64.24 -31.11
CA ASP A 191 16.45 -63.79 -32.02
C ASP A 191 15.22 -63.29 -31.25
N VAL A 192 14.87 -63.97 -30.16
CA VAL A 192 13.81 -63.53 -29.23
C VAL A 192 14.19 -62.16 -28.65
N SER A 193 15.43 -62.00 -28.18
CA SER A 193 15.90 -60.74 -27.61
C SER A 193 15.85 -59.59 -28.63
N LYS A 194 16.32 -59.81 -29.86
CA LYS A 194 16.26 -58.78 -30.94
C LYS A 194 14.82 -58.34 -31.23
N LEU A 195 13.88 -59.27 -31.28
CA LEU A 195 12.48 -58.95 -31.55
C LEU A 195 11.83 -58.20 -30.38
N VAL A 196 12.10 -58.63 -29.14
CA VAL A 196 11.62 -57.96 -27.91
C VAL A 196 12.19 -56.54 -27.84
N GLU A 197 13.47 -56.34 -28.10
CA GLU A 197 14.10 -55.01 -28.13
C GLU A 197 13.43 -54.09 -29.15
N SER A 198 13.15 -54.59 -30.36
CA SER A 198 12.46 -53.84 -31.39
C SER A 198 11.06 -53.41 -30.95
N LYS A 199 10.26 -54.31 -30.37
CA LYS A 199 8.91 -53.98 -29.86
C LYS A 199 8.95 -53.04 -28.66
N MET A 200 9.92 -53.24 -27.76
CA MET A 200 10.13 -52.39 -26.60
C MET A 200 10.55 -50.98 -27.00
N LYS A 201 11.35 -50.85 -28.07
CA LYS A 201 11.72 -49.55 -28.64
C LYS A 201 10.50 -48.81 -29.18
N ASP A 202 9.65 -49.45 -29.98
CA ASP A 202 8.41 -48.85 -30.48
C ASP A 202 7.46 -48.39 -29.35
N LEU A 203 7.34 -49.20 -28.28
CA LEU A 203 6.58 -48.81 -27.09
C LEU A 203 7.17 -47.57 -26.40
N LYS A 204 8.50 -47.57 -26.19
CA LYS A 204 9.21 -46.44 -25.56
C LYS A 204 9.06 -45.16 -26.38
N ASP A 205 9.17 -45.24 -27.70
CA ASP A 205 9.03 -44.09 -28.60
C ASP A 205 7.61 -43.49 -28.53
N LYS A 206 6.58 -44.33 -28.41
CA LYS A 206 5.19 -43.88 -28.25
C LYS A 206 4.90 -43.28 -26.89
N LEU A 207 5.42 -43.87 -25.82
CA LEU A 207 5.33 -43.29 -24.47
C LEU A 207 6.07 -41.94 -24.39
N ALA A 208 7.23 -41.84 -25.04
CA ALA A 208 7.98 -40.59 -25.15
C ALA A 208 7.20 -39.53 -25.94
N TYR A 209 6.53 -39.91 -27.04
CA TYR A 209 5.67 -39.01 -27.79
C TYR A 209 4.50 -38.47 -26.96
N ILE A 210 3.83 -39.32 -26.17
CA ILE A 210 2.75 -38.88 -25.28
C ILE A 210 3.28 -37.92 -24.22
N ALA A 211 4.41 -38.25 -23.60
CA ALA A 211 5.08 -37.37 -22.63
C ALA A 211 5.41 -36.00 -23.25
N PHE A 212 5.95 -35.99 -24.48
CA PHE A 212 6.32 -34.78 -25.20
C PHE A 212 5.10 -33.95 -25.61
N ARG A 213 4.06 -34.56 -26.16
CA ARG A 213 2.81 -33.88 -26.57
C ARG A 213 2.16 -33.19 -25.37
N ASP A 214 2.07 -33.91 -24.25
CA ASP A 214 1.46 -33.37 -23.04
C ASP A 214 2.32 -32.24 -22.45
N ALA A 215 3.65 -32.30 -22.56
CA ALA A 215 4.54 -31.19 -22.18
C ALA A 215 4.38 -29.95 -23.08
N VAL A 216 4.32 -30.12 -24.41
CA VAL A 216 4.19 -29.00 -25.38
C VAL A 216 2.82 -28.32 -25.29
N THR A 217 1.77 -29.09 -25.02
CA THR A 217 0.41 -28.52 -24.84
C THR A 217 0.26 -27.79 -23.51
N THR A 218 1.09 -28.08 -22.52
CA THR A 218 1.13 -27.34 -21.24
C THR A 218 2.00 -26.08 -21.26
N ASP A 219 3.09 -26.06 -22.03
CA ASP A 219 4.05 -24.94 -22.06
C ASP A 219 3.49 -23.69 -22.77
N ARG A 220 2.65 -23.89 -23.80
CA ARG A 220 1.92 -22.79 -24.47
C ARG A 220 0.92 -22.05 -23.58
N GLY A 221 0.55 -22.61 -22.43
CA GLY A 221 -0.27 -21.91 -21.43
C GLY A 221 0.52 -21.02 -20.47
N HIS A 222 1.85 -20.99 -20.58
CA HIS A 222 2.76 -20.30 -19.66
C HIS A 222 3.40 -19.03 -20.25
N ASP A 223 3.36 -18.84 -21.59
CA ASP A 223 4.05 -17.76 -22.32
C ASP A 223 3.14 -16.58 -22.78
N GLU A 224 1.83 -16.60 -22.48
CA GLU A 224 0.90 -15.53 -22.91
C GLU A 224 0.41 -14.58 -21.79
N ARG A 225 1.11 -14.42 -20.65
CA ARG A 225 0.72 -13.44 -19.62
C ARG A 225 1.87 -12.71 -18.96
#